data_AF-A0A1V2B621-F1
#
_entry.id   AF-A0A1V2B621-F1
#
_cell.length_a   1.000
_cell.length_b   1.000
_cell.length_c   1.000
_cell.angle_alpha   90.00
_cell.angle_beta   90.00
_cell.angle_gamma   90.00
#
_symmetry.space_group_name_H-M   'P 1'
#
loop_
_entity.id
_entity.type
_entity.pdbx_description
1 polymer ?
#
loop_
_entity_poly.entity_id
_entity_poly.type
_entity_poly.pdbx_seq_one_letter_code
_entity_poly.pdbx_strand_id
1 'polypeptide(L)'
;MSKNNKEGVKHSIQELAMGNYRSYPEEYNEVSVETTDNVQSLANGYWDSRDDKEIQRDERLGIGLEDYQAWTLEAFEAFVEAEHVLN
;
A
#
# COMPACT_ATOMS: atom_id res chain seq x y z
N MET A 1 7.96 1.29 15.28
CA MET A 1 6.90 0.51 15.96
C MET A 1 7.16 -0.98 15.77
N SER A 2 6.75 -1.84 16.71
CA SER A 2 7.00 -3.29 16.60
C SER A 2 6.24 -3.88 15.42
N LYS A 3 6.94 -4.52 14.46
CA LYS A 3 6.36 -5.17 13.26
C LYS A 3 5.51 -6.42 13.56
N ASN A 4 5.18 -6.65 14.83
CA ASN A 4 4.49 -7.86 15.31
C ASN A 4 3.01 -7.62 15.65
N ASN A 5 2.40 -6.57 15.10
CA ASN A 5 0.95 -6.36 15.17
C ASN A 5 0.43 -5.82 13.84
N LYS A 6 -0.89 -5.96 13.63
CA LYS A 6 -1.55 -5.58 12.37
C LYS A 6 -1.32 -4.12 12.01
N GLU A 7 -1.39 -3.22 12.99
CA GLU A 7 -1.15 -1.78 12.79
C GLU A 7 0.28 -1.46 12.32
N GLY A 8 1.28 -2.14 12.88
CA GLY A 8 2.68 -1.96 12.48
C GLY A 8 2.96 -2.47 11.08
N VAL A 9 2.29 -3.55 10.66
CA VAL A 9 2.35 -4.05 9.28
C VAL A 9 1.66 -3.07 8.34
N LYS A 10 0.44 -2.62 8.68
CA LYS A 10 -0.31 -1.60 7.93
C LYS A 10 0.56 -0.36 7.67
N HIS A 11 1.12 0.23 8.72
CA HIS A 11 1.98 1.41 8.59
C HIS A 11 3.17 1.17 7.65
N SER A 12 3.81 -0.01 7.74
CA SER A 12 4.94 -0.35 6.87
C SER A 12 4.51 -0.44 5.40
N ILE A 13 3.34 -1.01 5.09
CA ILE A 13 2.81 -1.09 3.73
C ILE A 13 2.47 0.30 3.20
N GLN A 14 1.86 1.15 4.02
CA GLN A 14 1.52 2.52 3.63
C GLN A 14 2.78 3.36 3.34
N GLU A 15 3.83 3.24 4.15
CA GLU A 15 5.12 3.91 3.89
C GLU A 15 5.75 3.47 2.57
N LEU A 16 5.71 2.16 2.27
CA LEU A 16 6.20 1.61 1.00
C LEU A 16 5.39 2.13 -0.20
N ALA A 17 4.05 2.13 -0.08
CA ALA A 17 3.15 2.64 -1.10
C ALA A 17 3.39 4.13 -1.38
N MET A 18 3.42 4.97 -0.34
CA MET A 18 3.73 6.40 -0.48
C MET A 18 5.10 6.65 -1.13
N GLY A 19 6.09 5.81 -0.85
CA GLY A 19 7.39 5.85 -1.51
C GLY A 19 7.29 5.61 -3.03
N ASN A 20 6.48 4.65 -3.45
CA ASN A 20 6.25 4.36 -4.87
C ASN A 20 5.49 5.49 -5.57
N TYR A 21 4.42 6.01 -4.96
CA TYR A 21 3.64 7.11 -5.55
C TYR A 21 4.49 8.36 -5.81
N ARG A 22 5.39 8.70 -4.88
CA ARG A 22 6.34 9.81 -5.05
C ARG A 22 7.43 9.55 -6.09
N SER A 23 7.77 8.28 -6.32
CA SER A 23 8.84 7.89 -7.24
C SER A 23 8.37 7.83 -8.69
N TYR A 24 7.07 7.57 -8.90
CA TYR A 24 6.43 7.45 -10.22
C TYR A 24 5.20 8.36 -10.33
N PRO A 25 5.36 9.69 -10.16
CA PRO A 25 4.24 10.62 -10.13
C PRO A 25 3.37 10.56 -11.40
N GLU A 26 3.92 10.23 -12.56
CA GLU A 26 3.19 10.02 -13.80
C GLU A 26 2.17 8.87 -13.76
N GLU A 27 2.39 7.88 -12.90
CA GLU A 27 1.50 6.72 -12.73
C GLU A 27 0.42 6.95 -11.65
N TYR A 28 0.60 7.98 -10.81
CA TYR A 28 -0.17 8.16 -9.56
C TYR A 28 -0.69 9.59 -9.30
N ASN A 29 -0.34 10.60 -10.09
CA ASN A 29 -0.73 12.00 -9.80
C ASN A 29 -2.22 12.32 -10.04
N GLU A 30 -2.94 11.49 -10.78
CA GLU A 30 -4.36 11.74 -11.10
C GLU A 30 -5.23 10.57 -10.64
N VAL A 31 -6.43 10.87 -10.15
CA VAL A 31 -7.41 9.84 -9.84
C VAL A 31 -8.09 9.39 -11.13
N SER A 32 -7.67 8.25 -11.65
CA SER A 32 -8.23 7.62 -12.85
C SER A 32 -8.47 6.12 -12.62
N VAL A 33 -9.17 5.48 -13.56
CA VAL A 33 -9.32 4.01 -13.56
C VAL A 33 -7.95 3.34 -13.66
N GLU A 34 -7.09 3.85 -14.55
CA GLU A 34 -5.72 3.36 -14.74
C GLU A 34 -4.90 3.49 -13.46
N THR A 35 -5.02 4.61 -12.75
CA THR A 35 -4.32 4.80 -11.48
C THR A 35 -4.81 3.84 -10.40
N THR A 36 -6.12 3.56 -10.38
CA THR A 36 -6.69 2.58 -9.44
C THR A 36 -6.16 1.17 -9.75
N ASP A 37 -6.05 0.81 -11.03
CA ASP A 37 -5.47 -0.46 -11.46
C ASP A 37 -3.97 -0.55 -11.12
N ASN A 38 -3.23 0.56 -11.21
CA ASN A 38 -1.82 0.64 -10.80
C ASN A 38 -1.66 0.46 -9.28
N VAL A 39 -2.54 1.06 -8.48
CA VAL A 39 -2.57 0.90 -7.01
C VAL A 39 -2.84 -0.56 -6.63
N GLN A 40 -3.81 -1.21 -7.28
CA GLN A 40 -4.11 -2.63 -7.04
C GLN A 40 -2.97 -3.55 -7.49
N SER A 41 -2.37 -3.26 -8.64
CA SER A 41 -1.21 -4.01 -9.16
C SER A 41 -0.01 -3.89 -8.22
N LEU A 42 0.24 -2.71 -7.65
CA LEU A 42 1.29 -2.50 -6.65
C LEU A 42 1.04 -3.33 -5.38
N ALA A 43 -0.18 -3.33 -4.86
CA ALA A 43 -0.55 -4.13 -3.69
C ALA A 43 -0.36 -5.64 -3.92
N ASN A 44 -0.76 -6.13 -5.11
CA ASN A 44 -0.53 -7.53 -5.51
C ASN A 44 0.97 -7.83 -5.57
N GLY A 45 1.78 -6.94 -6.16
CA GLY A 45 3.24 -7.09 -6.21
C GLY A 45 3.88 -7.18 -4.82
N TYR A 46 3.41 -6.39 -3.85
CA TYR A 46 3.87 -6.53 -2.46
C TYR A 46 3.55 -7.89 -1.87
N TRP A 47 2.32 -8.39 -2.09
CA TRP A 47 1.91 -9.70 -1.60
C TRP A 47 2.68 -10.85 -2.26
N ASP A 48 2.85 -10.80 -3.58
CA ASP A 48 3.56 -11.82 -4.35
C ASP A 48 5.06 -11.88 -4.00
N SER A 49 5.62 -10.79 -3.47
CA SER A 49 7.02 -10.72 -3.03
C SER A 49 7.29 -11.26 -1.63
N ARG A 50 6.24 -11.63 -0.88
CA ARG A 50 6.35 -12.10 0.52
C ARG A 50 6.98 -13.49 0.58
N ASP A 51 7.87 -13.69 1.53
CA ASP A 51 8.39 -15.03 1.82
C ASP A 51 7.43 -15.87 2.71
N ASP A 52 7.66 -17.18 2.81
CA ASP A 52 6.82 -18.08 3.61
C ASP A 52 6.68 -17.67 5.08
N LYS A 53 7.73 -17.10 5.69
CA LYS A 53 7.72 -16.69 7.10
C LYS A 53 6.89 -15.42 7.26
N GLU A 54 6.98 -14.54 6.28
CA GLU A 54 6.26 -13.30 6.18
C GLU A 54 4.76 -13.52 5.95
N ILE A 55 4.39 -14.49 5.10
CA ILE A 55 3.00 -14.92 4.92
C ILE A 55 2.46 -15.51 6.23
N GLN A 56 3.17 -16.45 6.85
CA GLN A 56 2.73 -17.06 8.12
C GLN A 56 2.56 -16.03 9.25
N ARG A 57 3.43 -15.01 9.32
CA ARG A 57 3.29 -13.92 10.29
C ARG A 57 1.99 -13.16 10.05
N ASP A 58 1.74 -12.79 8.82
CA ASP A 58 0.58 -11.98 8.44
C ASP A 58 -0.73 -12.75 8.63
N GLU A 59 -0.78 -14.03 8.25
CA GLU A 59 -1.92 -14.92 8.51
C GLU A 59 -2.23 -15.03 10.01
N ARG A 60 -1.20 -15.16 10.87
CA ARG A 60 -1.38 -15.18 12.34
C ARG A 60 -1.94 -13.87 12.89
N LEU A 61 -1.73 -12.76 12.19
CA LEU A 61 -2.27 -11.45 12.52
C LEU A 61 -3.63 -11.19 11.86
N GLY A 62 -4.17 -12.15 11.10
CA GLY A 62 -5.41 -11.98 10.34
C GLY A 62 -5.25 -10.95 9.22
N ILE A 63 -4.11 -11.00 8.53
CA ILE A 63 -3.77 -10.14 7.40
C ILE A 63 -3.73 -10.99 6.14
N GLY A 64 -4.48 -10.59 5.12
CA GLY A 64 -4.46 -11.20 3.79
C GLY A 64 -4.20 -10.17 2.68
N LEU A 65 -4.25 -10.62 1.43
CA LEU A 65 -4.08 -9.76 0.25
C LEU A 65 -5.07 -8.58 0.25
N GLU A 66 -6.31 -8.80 0.65
CA GLU A 66 -7.35 -7.75 0.72
C GLU A 66 -6.94 -6.60 1.66
N ASP A 67 -6.24 -6.90 2.76
CA ASP A 67 -5.70 -5.86 3.64
C ASP A 67 -4.60 -5.05 2.95
N TYR A 68 -3.71 -5.71 2.19
CA TYR A 68 -2.66 -5.03 1.42
C TYR A 68 -3.26 -4.09 0.38
N GLN A 69 -4.29 -4.54 -0.35
CA GLN A 69 -5.02 -3.74 -1.32
C GLN A 69 -5.69 -2.53 -0.65
N ALA A 70 -6.39 -2.76 0.48
CA ALA A 70 -7.04 -1.69 1.23
C ALA A 70 -6.03 -0.65 1.75
N TRP A 71 -4.92 -1.09 2.35
CA TRP A 71 -3.94 -0.17 2.93
C TRP A 71 -3.16 0.61 1.87
N THR A 72 -2.89 -0.01 0.73
CA THR A 72 -2.23 0.64 -0.42
C THR A 72 -3.16 1.70 -1.01
N LEU A 73 -4.47 1.42 -1.08
CA LEU A 73 -5.49 2.40 -1.48
C LEU A 73 -5.64 3.54 -0.47
N GLU A 74 -5.72 3.25 0.84
CA GLU A 74 -5.76 4.28 1.89
C GLU A 74 -4.55 5.23 1.79
N ALA A 75 -3.36 4.69 1.52
CA ALA A 75 -2.16 5.50 1.32
C ALA A 75 -2.24 6.38 0.06
N PHE A 76 -2.91 5.88 -0.98
CA PHE A 76 -3.11 6.64 -2.22
C PHE A 76 -4.09 7.79 -2.01
N GLU A 77 -5.21 7.55 -1.33
CA GLU A 77 -6.18 8.59 -0.98
C GLU A 77 -5.51 9.71 -0.15
N ALA A 78 -4.70 9.34 0.85
CA ALA A 78 -3.94 10.30 1.64
C ALA A 78 -2.87 11.05 0.82
N PHE A 79 -2.24 10.38 -0.15
CA PHE A 79 -1.28 11.02 -1.06
C PHE A 79 -1.96 12.06 -1.95
N VAL A 80 -3.08 11.71 -2.59
CA VAL A 80 -3.84 12.62 -3.44
C VAL A 80 -4.41 13.80 -2.64
N GLU A 81 -4.92 13.57 -1.42
CA GLU A 81 -5.39 14.64 -0.55
C GLU A 81 -4.25 15.62 -0.22
N ALA A 82 -3.06 15.12 0.10
CA ALA A 82 -1.90 15.96 0.38
C ALA A 82 -1.46 16.79 -0.85
N GLU A 83 -1.43 16.20 -2.03
CA GLU A 83 -1.06 16.89 -3.28
C GLU A 83 -2.12 17.91 -3.71
N HIS A 84 -3.41 17.66 -3.45
CA HIS A 84 -4.49 18.63 -3.68
C HIS A 84 -4.50 19.80 -2.70
N VAL A 85 -3.97 19.64 -1.49
CA VAL A 85 -3.83 20.73 -0.51
C VAL A 85 -2.62 21.63 -0.83
N LEU A 86 -1.62 21.09 -1.54
CA LEU A 86 -0.38 21.80 -1.89
C LEU A 86 -0.44 22.57 -3.21
N ASN A 87 -1.47 22.35 -4.03
CA ASN A 87 -1.72 23.02 -5.32
C ASN A 87 -2.86 24.03 -5.24
#